data_AF-A0A1X1BVN1-F1
#
_entry.id   AF-A0A1X1BVN1-F1
#
_cell.length_a   1.000
_cell.length_b   1.000
_cell.length_c   1.000
_cell.angle_alpha   90.00
_cell.angle_beta   90.00
_cell.angle_gamma   90.00
#
_symmetry.space_group_name_H-M   'P 1'
#
loop_
_entity.id
_entity.type
_entity.pdbx_description
1 polymer ?
#
loop_
_entity_poly.entity_id
_entity_poly.type
_entity_poly.pdbx_seq_one_letter_code
_entity_poly.pdbx_strand_id
1 'polypeptide(L)'
;MQEAGSVEELIRLVMRLHKQRTVVAFGVTKREGVSLQRERRSANDNAIALLNSLPQGFNGNKLTDEQRRVLAGYSGEGGLEGSGGSQYEYYTPPFMAEGIWDLFSDYGITSGHMLEPSAGTGVFQETKPAGAMMTSAEISDTSGRINQLLHPEDDVRLGAFEKLAASVPDNSYDHAVGNVPFGDSRTGFAELDPAYRDETNVGHYFVMRTIDKVKFGGLVVLVVPNGMTDGGGNNKKLRDRVSRVAEFLGAHRMPSGTFAESGTATVVDVWVLRKHTEALTQLVHNSDDQSLEAASVLWPTFIRGKWFETEGRRFVHGETERSDFNNILVVKKDGQLTNEAMKLHCHAVLTAALTGIGWVRVPPSGSRRLKVISASWLAYGTPMTAPGLSKTPPRHRAGLMRSGLARPRLAISRQKPAPLTACCRLIAANFTPPASNTHSCLTIAPMLRSVSPCSRNPATAGALCVPRSSVCVSMTR
;
A
#
# COMPACT_ATOMS: atom_id res chain seq x y z
N MET A 1 17.69 4.46 6.53
CA MET A 1 18.74 3.75 7.31
C MET A 1 20.02 3.53 6.53
N GLN A 2 19.96 3.09 5.26
CA GLN A 2 21.16 2.80 4.45
C GLN A 2 22.01 4.04 4.10
N GLU A 3 21.47 5.24 4.23
CA GLU A 3 22.17 6.50 3.94
C GLU A 3 22.79 7.18 5.19
N ALA A 4 22.65 6.59 6.39
CA ALA A 4 23.20 7.20 7.59
C ALA A 4 24.74 7.19 7.53
N GLY A 5 25.35 8.38 7.51
CA GLY A 5 26.80 8.54 7.42
C GLY A 5 27.53 8.29 8.75
N SER A 6 26.78 8.14 9.84
CA SER A 6 27.32 7.86 11.18
C SER A 6 26.36 7.07 12.06
N VAL A 7 26.91 6.44 13.11
CA VAL A 7 26.11 5.75 14.14
C VAL A 7 25.21 6.72 14.90
N GLU A 8 25.67 7.94 15.16
CA GLU A 8 24.88 8.99 15.82
C GLU A 8 23.67 9.39 14.96
N GLU A 9 23.85 9.51 13.65
CA GLU A 9 22.77 9.78 12.71
C GLU A 9 21.79 8.61 12.60
N LEU A 10 22.30 7.38 12.62
CA LEU A 10 21.48 6.17 12.66
C LEU A 10 20.65 6.11 13.95
N ILE A 11 21.24 6.40 15.10
CA ILE A 11 20.55 6.46 16.40
C ILE A 11 19.47 7.55 16.34
N ARG A 12 19.76 8.74 15.81
CA ARG A 12 18.74 9.79 15.65
C ARG A 12 17.61 9.39 14.71
N LEU A 13 17.92 8.68 13.62
CA LEU A 13 16.89 8.13 12.72
C LEU A 13 16.01 7.11 13.47
N VAL A 14 16.61 6.12 14.12
CA VAL A 14 15.88 5.10 14.90
C VAL A 14 15.02 5.73 15.98
N MET A 15 15.58 6.67 16.75
CA MET A 15 14.84 7.35 17.82
C MET A 15 13.69 8.18 17.28
N ARG A 16 13.83 8.79 16.10
CA ARG A 16 12.71 9.50 15.43
C ARG A 16 11.58 8.55 15.05
N LEU A 17 11.88 7.36 14.57
CA LEU A 17 10.86 6.35 14.22
C LEU A 17 10.00 5.90 15.41
N HIS A 18 10.55 6.02 16.62
CA HIS A 18 9.89 5.65 17.86
C HIS A 18 9.37 6.86 18.64
N LYS A 19 9.67 8.09 18.19
CA LYS A 19 9.25 9.31 18.86
C LYS A 19 7.80 9.59 18.53
N GLN A 20 6.90 9.17 19.41
CA GLN A 20 5.50 9.56 19.35
C GLN A 20 5.38 11.04 19.72
N ARG A 21 5.15 11.91 18.74
CA ARG A 21 4.59 13.24 19.00
C ARG A 21 3.09 13.07 19.22
N THR A 22 2.47 13.98 19.96
CA THR A 22 1.02 14.03 20.05
C THR A 22 0.45 14.19 18.65
N VAL A 23 -0.48 13.30 18.29
CA VAL A 23 -1.22 13.36 17.03
C VAL A 23 -1.98 14.67 16.98
N VAL A 24 -1.81 15.41 15.89
CA VAL A 24 -2.51 16.67 15.67
C VAL A 24 -3.79 16.42 14.87
N ALA A 25 -4.86 17.14 15.20
CA ALA A 25 -6.09 17.08 14.43
C ALA A 25 -5.91 17.83 13.10
N PHE A 26 -6.30 17.19 11.98
CA PHE A 26 -6.26 17.80 10.66
C PHE A 26 -7.60 18.46 10.31
N GLY A 27 -7.53 19.54 9.54
CA GLY A 27 -8.69 20.28 9.06
C GLY A 27 -9.33 21.18 10.11
N VAL A 28 -10.59 21.56 9.87
CA VAL A 28 -11.37 22.44 10.76
C VAL A 28 -12.70 21.82 11.11
N THR A 29 -13.12 21.99 12.36
CA THR A 29 -14.47 21.61 12.80
C THR A 29 -15.43 22.78 12.57
N LYS A 30 -16.61 22.49 12.04
CA LYS A 30 -17.66 23.51 11.86
C LYS A 30 -18.09 24.07 13.22
N ARG A 31 -17.95 25.39 13.39
CA ARG A 31 -18.50 26.11 14.55
C ARG A 31 -19.93 26.57 14.29
N GLU A 32 -20.72 26.64 15.35
CA GLU A 32 -22.08 27.16 15.28
C GLU A 32 -22.07 28.62 14.81
N GLY A 33 -22.99 28.98 13.92
CA GLY A 33 -23.11 30.34 13.37
C GLY A 33 -22.07 30.73 12.31
N VAL A 34 -21.10 29.86 11.97
CA VAL A 34 -20.10 30.13 10.92
C VAL A 34 -20.18 29.08 9.80
N SER A 35 -20.10 29.52 8.54
CA SER A 35 -20.05 28.60 7.42
C SER A 35 -18.71 27.85 7.40
N LEU A 36 -18.75 26.55 7.07
CA LEU A 36 -17.54 25.72 7.03
C LEU A 36 -16.51 26.27 6.02
N GLN A 37 -16.96 26.79 4.87
CA GLN A 37 -16.06 27.42 3.89
C GLN A 37 -15.30 28.61 4.49
N ARG A 38 -15.95 29.42 5.34
CA ARG A 38 -15.30 30.57 5.99
C ARG A 38 -14.26 30.12 7.01
N GLU A 39 -14.56 29.06 7.77
CA GLU A 39 -13.58 28.47 8.70
C GLU A 39 -12.36 27.93 7.97
N ARG A 40 -12.57 27.18 6.86
CA ARG A 40 -11.50 26.64 6.04
C ARG A 40 -10.60 27.74 5.47
N ARG A 41 -11.18 28.82 4.92
CA ARG A 41 -10.40 29.97 4.44
C ARG A 41 -9.55 30.58 5.54
N SER A 42 -10.16 30.86 6.70
CA SER A 42 -9.43 31.45 7.82
C SER A 42 -8.29 30.54 8.31
N ALA A 43 -8.51 29.22 8.37
CA ALA A 43 -7.46 28.29 8.75
C ALA A 43 -6.34 28.19 7.70
N ASN A 44 -6.70 28.18 6.41
CA ASN A 44 -5.72 28.21 5.33
C ASN A 44 -4.87 29.49 5.37
N ASP A 45 -5.50 30.65 5.55
CA ASP A 45 -4.80 31.94 5.66
C ASP A 45 -3.83 31.95 6.85
N ASN A 46 -4.26 31.44 8.00
CA ASN A 46 -3.42 31.32 9.20
C ASN A 46 -2.24 30.35 8.99
N ALA A 47 -2.49 29.21 8.35
CA ALA A 47 -1.44 28.23 8.04
C ALA A 47 -0.40 28.79 7.06
N ILE A 48 -0.84 29.49 6.00
CA ILE A 48 0.04 30.14 5.04
C ILE A 48 0.84 31.27 5.71
N ALA A 49 0.21 32.08 6.54
CA ALA A 49 0.88 33.15 7.28
C ALA A 49 1.97 32.59 8.22
N LEU A 50 1.65 31.53 8.97
CA LEU A 50 2.62 30.83 9.81
C LEU A 50 3.75 30.23 8.96
N LEU A 51 3.44 29.51 7.89
CA LEU A 51 4.42 28.91 6.98
C LEU A 51 5.40 29.94 6.42
N ASN A 52 4.91 31.12 6.03
CA ASN A 52 5.73 32.20 5.48
C ASN A 52 6.54 32.94 6.56
N SER A 53 6.10 32.89 7.83
CA SER A 53 6.86 33.47 8.95
C SER A 53 8.05 32.61 9.40
N LEU A 54 8.03 31.31 9.07
CA LEU A 54 9.11 30.38 9.43
C LEU A 54 10.32 30.57 8.51
N PRO A 55 11.56 30.55 9.05
CA PRO A 55 12.77 30.57 8.24
C PRO A 55 12.82 29.44 7.20
N GLN A 56 13.48 29.68 6.07
CA GLN A 56 13.75 28.61 5.11
C GLN A 56 14.57 27.49 5.76
N GLY A 57 14.17 26.24 5.54
CA GLY A 57 14.82 25.08 6.17
C GLY A 57 14.56 24.94 7.68
N PHE A 58 13.52 25.59 8.21
CA PHE A 58 13.13 25.43 9.60
C PHE A 58 12.92 23.95 9.96
N ASN A 59 13.52 23.52 11.06
CA ASN A 59 13.41 22.13 11.52
C ASN A 59 12.04 21.91 12.17
N GLY A 60 11.16 21.15 11.51
CA GLY A 60 9.81 20.81 11.98
C GLY A 60 9.73 20.21 13.39
N ASN A 61 10.83 19.61 13.89
CA ASN A 61 10.92 19.13 15.27
C ASN A 61 10.86 20.24 16.33
N LYS A 62 11.07 21.50 15.93
CA LYS A 62 11.01 22.67 16.80
C LYS A 62 9.66 23.37 16.81
N LEU A 63 8.69 22.89 16.02
CA LEU A 63 7.33 23.42 16.07
C LEU A 63 6.70 23.16 17.44
N THR A 64 6.03 24.17 17.98
CA THR A 64 5.16 24.01 19.15
C THR A 64 3.87 23.29 18.75
N ASP A 65 3.17 22.71 19.73
CA ASP A 65 1.89 22.03 19.47
C ASP A 65 0.84 22.98 18.87
N GLU A 66 0.89 24.27 19.22
CA GLU A 66 0.03 25.30 18.63
C GLU A 66 0.37 25.52 17.15
N GLN A 67 1.65 25.67 16.81
CA GLN A 67 2.09 25.84 15.42
C GLN A 67 1.72 24.62 14.57
N ARG A 68 1.87 23.40 15.12
CA ARG A 68 1.43 22.18 14.43
C ARG A 68 -0.07 22.20 14.16
N ARG A 69 -0.89 22.58 15.15
CA ARG A 69 -2.35 22.69 15.00
C ARG A 69 -2.74 23.70 13.92
N VAL A 70 -2.08 24.85 13.87
CA VAL A 70 -2.32 25.86 12.83
C VAL A 70 -1.96 25.31 11.44
N LEU A 71 -0.79 24.70 11.27
CA LEU A 71 -0.36 24.14 9.98
C LEU A 71 -1.26 22.99 9.52
N ALA A 72 -1.66 22.08 10.41
CA ALA A 72 -2.55 20.97 10.11
C ALA A 72 -4.00 21.39 9.83
N GLY A 73 -4.38 22.63 10.19
CA GLY A 73 -5.65 23.23 9.80
C GLY A 73 -5.75 23.56 8.31
N TYR A 74 -4.64 23.57 7.57
CA TYR A 74 -4.65 23.76 6.13
C TYR A 74 -5.36 22.60 5.43
N SER A 75 -6.39 22.93 4.67
CA SER A 75 -7.29 21.98 4.01
C SER A 75 -7.36 22.18 2.49
N GLY A 76 -6.37 22.88 1.92
CA GLY A 76 -6.33 23.26 0.51
C GLY A 76 -7.52 24.09 0.06
N GLU A 77 -7.57 24.36 -1.24
CA GLU A 77 -8.55 25.23 -1.87
C GLU A 77 -9.70 24.48 -2.54
N GLY A 78 -9.64 23.15 -2.58
CA GLY A 78 -10.69 22.30 -3.16
C GLY A 78 -12.05 22.54 -2.51
N GLY A 79 -13.07 22.81 -3.34
CA GLY A 79 -14.43 23.08 -2.89
C GLY A 79 -14.66 24.45 -2.21
N LEU A 80 -13.66 25.34 -2.19
CA LEU A 80 -13.86 26.74 -1.75
C LEU A 80 -14.34 27.60 -2.94
N GLU A 81 -15.50 28.24 -2.81
CA GLU A 81 -16.04 29.10 -3.87
C GLU A 81 -15.11 30.29 -4.15
N GLY A 82 -14.89 30.63 -5.43
CA GLY A 82 -14.18 31.85 -5.82
C GLY A 82 -12.64 31.84 -5.65
N SER A 83 -12.03 30.74 -5.21
CA SER A 83 -10.55 30.61 -5.16
C SER A 83 -9.91 30.25 -6.51
N GLY A 84 -10.70 29.83 -7.50
CA GLY A 84 -10.16 29.12 -8.67
C GLY A 84 -9.50 27.79 -8.29
N GLY A 85 -9.83 27.26 -7.10
CA GLY A 85 -9.13 26.18 -6.42
C GLY A 85 -8.94 24.92 -7.25
N SER A 86 -7.82 24.25 -7.01
CA SER A 86 -7.47 22.98 -7.64
C SER A 86 -8.61 21.97 -7.47
N GLN A 87 -9.06 21.38 -8.59
CA GLN A 87 -10.07 20.32 -8.60
C GLN A 87 -9.62 19.04 -7.87
N TYR A 88 -8.36 19.00 -7.39
CA TYR A 88 -7.70 17.82 -6.84
C TYR A 88 -7.35 17.95 -5.35
N GLU A 89 -7.62 19.09 -4.69
CA GLU A 89 -7.26 19.31 -3.29
C GLU A 89 -8.39 18.91 -2.31
N TYR A 90 -8.75 17.63 -2.30
CA TYR A 90 -9.68 17.06 -1.31
C TYR A 90 -8.93 16.23 -0.27
N TYR A 91 -9.06 16.60 1.00
CA TYR A 91 -8.31 15.97 2.09
C TYR A 91 -9.01 14.75 2.66
N THR A 92 -8.23 13.70 2.91
CA THR A 92 -8.68 12.48 3.59
C THR A 92 -8.92 12.75 5.08
N PRO A 93 -10.12 12.45 5.61
CA PRO A 93 -10.40 12.63 7.03
C PRO A 93 -9.50 11.75 7.92
N PRO A 94 -9.09 12.21 9.11
CA PRO A 94 -8.23 11.43 10.03
C PRO A 94 -8.77 10.05 10.35
N PHE A 95 -10.07 9.93 10.64
CA PHE A 95 -10.68 8.63 10.98
C PHE A 95 -10.58 7.61 9.83
N MET A 96 -10.55 8.07 8.57
CA MET A 96 -10.36 7.20 7.41
C MET A 96 -8.91 6.73 7.31
N ALA A 97 -7.96 7.65 7.50
CA ALA A 97 -6.54 7.31 7.50
C ALA A 97 -6.21 6.31 8.63
N GLU A 98 -6.71 6.55 9.83
CA GLU A 98 -6.60 5.61 10.96
C GLU A 98 -7.22 4.25 10.65
N GLY A 99 -8.43 4.20 10.10
CA GLY A 99 -9.08 2.93 9.73
C GLY A 99 -8.32 2.17 8.64
N ILE A 100 -7.61 2.85 7.75
CA ILE A 100 -6.71 2.22 6.78
C ILE A 100 -5.46 1.65 7.46
N TRP A 101 -4.89 2.34 8.45
CA TRP A 101 -3.79 1.78 9.26
C TRP A 101 -4.20 0.57 10.09
N ASP A 102 -5.43 0.57 10.62
CA ASP A 102 -6.00 -0.60 11.28
C ASP A 102 -6.11 -1.77 10.28
N LEU A 103 -6.53 -1.52 9.03
CA LEU A 103 -6.57 -2.51 7.96
C LEU A 103 -5.18 -3.09 7.66
N PHE A 104 -4.12 -2.27 7.62
CA PHE A 104 -2.75 -2.79 7.50
C PHE A 104 -2.38 -3.71 8.67
N SER A 105 -2.69 -3.29 9.90
CA SER A 105 -2.39 -4.04 11.12
C SER A 105 -3.06 -5.40 11.14
N ASP A 106 -4.29 -5.46 10.62
CA ASP A 106 -5.09 -6.65 10.38
C ASP A 106 -4.38 -7.67 9.47
N TYR A 107 -3.68 -7.20 8.45
CA TYR A 107 -2.82 -8.02 7.60
C TYR A 107 -1.44 -8.32 8.21
N GLY A 108 -1.23 -8.01 9.48
CA GLY A 108 0.03 -8.19 10.20
C GLY A 108 1.10 -7.16 9.84
N ILE A 109 0.72 -6.05 9.21
CA ILE A 109 1.62 -4.98 8.77
C ILE A 109 1.54 -3.83 9.78
N THR A 110 2.52 -3.76 10.68
CA THR A 110 2.60 -2.70 11.71
C THR A 110 3.80 -1.78 11.52
N SER A 111 4.66 -2.06 10.54
CA SER A 111 5.89 -1.32 10.24
C SER A 111 6.29 -1.53 8.80
N GLY A 112 7.19 -0.70 8.28
CA GLY A 112 7.72 -0.85 6.92
C GLY A 112 7.94 0.49 6.23
N HIS A 113 8.55 0.44 5.05
CA HIS A 113 8.71 1.60 4.20
C HIS A 113 7.51 1.74 3.27
N MET A 114 6.68 2.73 3.53
CA MET A 114 5.41 2.99 2.88
C MET A 114 5.54 4.08 1.82
N LEU A 115 4.84 3.92 0.69
CA LEU A 115 4.66 4.98 -0.31
C LEU A 115 3.29 5.66 -0.14
N GLU A 116 3.27 6.99 -0.21
CA GLU A 116 2.05 7.80 -0.42
C GLU A 116 2.26 8.71 -1.65
N PRO A 117 1.53 8.52 -2.77
CA PRO A 117 1.83 9.21 -4.01
C PRO A 117 1.28 10.66 -4.15
N SER A 118 0.36 11.11 -3.29
CA SER A 118 -0.30 12.43 -3.32
C SER A 118 -0.75 12.88 -1.92
N ALA A 119 0.22 13.21 -1.06
CA ALA A 119 0.02 13.17 0.39
C ALA A 119 -0.68 14.39 1.00
N GLY A 120 -0.83 15.49 0.27
CA GLY A 120 -1.28 16.76 0.82
C GLY A 120 -0.41 17.17 2.01
N THR A 121 -1.05 17.59 3.10
CA THR A 121 -0.40 17.97 4.37
C THR A 121 0.05 16.78 5.21
N GLY A 122 -0.26 15.55 4.80
CA GLY A 122 0.29 14.32 5.38
C GLY A 122 -0.56 13.65 6.45
N VAL A 123 -1.87 13.52 6.26
CA VAL A 123 -2.74 12.85 7.24
C VAL A 123 -2.39 11.38 7.45
N PHE A 124 -1.93 10.68 6.41
CA PHE A 124 -1.42 9.30 6.55
C PHE A 124 -0.10 9.26 7.33
N GLN A 125 0.79 10.23 7.14
CA GLN A 125 2.00 10.37 7.96
C GLN A 125 1.68 10.60 9.44
N GLU A 126 0.74 11.50 9.76
CA GLU A 126 0.39 11.83 11.15
C GLU A 126 -0.26 10.64 11.88
N THR A 127 -1.02 9.81 11.16
CA THR A 127 -1.81 8.69 11.74
C THR A 127 -1.11 7.33 11.67
N LYS A 128 0.10 7.25 11.11
CA LYS A 128 0.82 5.97 10.91
C LYS A 128 1.20 5.29 12.23
N PRO A 129 1.26 3.95 12.26
CA PRO A 129 1.78 3.23 13.42
C PRO A 129 3.28 3.50 13.63
N ALA A 130 3.73 3.36 14.88
CA ALA A 130 5.15 3.44 15.20
C ALA A 130 5.94 2.38 14.39
N GLY A 131 7.07 2.77 13.81
CA GLY A 131 7.87 1.88 12.95
C GLY A 131 7.49 1.89 11.46
N ALA A 132 6.43 2.60 11.07
CA ALA A 132 6.21 2.95 9.66
C ALA A 132 7.04 4.18 9.26
N MET A 133 7.75 4.07 8.15
CA MET A 133 8.44 5.19 7.47
C MET A 133 7.70 5.51 6.19
N MET A 134 7.42 6.79 5.94
CA MET A 134 6.72 7.20 4.72
C MET A 134 7.70 7.89 3.76
N THR A 135 7.65 7.51 2.49
CA THR A 135 8.06 8.41 1.40
C THR A 135 6.82 8.87 0.69
N SER A 136 6.71 10.17 0.43
CA SER A 136 5.57 10.72 -0.28
C SER A 136 5.92 11.71 -1.36
N ALA A 137 5.01 11.91 -2.30
CA ALA A 137 5.02 13.03 -3.23
C ALA A 137 3.83 13.96 -2.95
N GLU A 138 4.03 15.26 -3.13
CA GLU A 138 2.95 16.24 -3.08
C GLU A 138 3.21 17.36 -4.09
N ILE A 139 2.23 17.59 -4.96
CA ILE A 139 2.35 18.53 -6.06
C ILE A 139 2.23 19.99 -5.61
N SER A 140 1.42 20.28 -4.59
CA SER A 140 1.28 21.62 -4.02
C SER A 140 2.48 21.97 -3.15
N ASP A 141 3.20 23.05 -3.50
CA ASP A 141 4.31 23.56 -2.70
C ASP A 141 3.88 23.85 -1.24
N THR A 142 2.69 24.44 -1.07
CA THR A 142 2.16 24.79 0.26
C THR A 142 1.88 23.53 1.08
N SER A 143 1.09 22.60 0.54
CA SER A 143 0.72 21.37 1.24
C SER A 143 1.94 20.52 1.55
N GLY A 144 2.86 20.36 0.58
CA GLY A 144 4.05 19.56 0.74
C GLY A 144 5.05 20.15 1.74
N ARG A 145 5.22 21.48 1.78
CA ARG A 145 6.07 22.14 2.79
C ARG A 145 5.47 22.05 4.20
N ILE A 146 4.15 22.16 4.31
CA ILE A 146 3.45 21.89 5.57
C ILE A 146 3.70 20.45 6.02
N ASN A 147 3.58 19.49 5.11
CA ASN A 147 3.83 18.08 5.39
C ASN A 147 5.27 17.82 5.88
N GLN A 148 6.28 18.38 5.21
CA GLN A 148 7.69 18.33 5.64
C GLN A 148 7.90 18.87 7.06
N LEU A 149 7.19 19.93 7.42
CA LEU A 149 7.27 20.55 8.74
C LEU A 149 6.57 19.73 9.83
N LEU A 150 5.41 19.13 9.51
CA LEU A 150 4.65 18.29 10.44
C LEU A 150 5.37 16.95 10.69
N HIS A 151 5.96 16.36 9.64
CA HIS A 151 6.55 15.02 9.63
C HIS A 151 8.04 15.02 9.23
N PRO A 152 8.93 15.68 10.00
CA PRO A 152 10.36 15.80 9.69
C PRO A 152 11.15 14.46 9.79
N GLU A 153 10.49 13.37 10.19
CA GLU A 153 11.00 12.01 10.18
C GLU A 153 10.76 11.25 8.87
N ASP A 154 9.84 11.73 8.02
CA ASP A 154 9.49 11.12 6.73
C ASP A 154 10.16 11.83 5.55
N ASP A 155 10.14 11.16 4.39
CA ASP A 155 10.69 11.68 3.15
C ASP A 155 9.59 12.24 2.24
N VAL A 156 9.30 13.53 2.38
CA VAL A 156 8.27 14.22 1.59
C VAL A 156 8.89 14.97 0.42
N ARG A 157 8.58 14.54 -0.80
CA ARG A 157 9.08 15.08 -2.06
C ARG A 157 8.11 16.10 -2.64
N LEU A 158 8.56 17.34 -2.77
CA LEU A 158 7.79 18.39 -3.45
C LEU A 158 7.81 18.15 -4.97
N GLY A 159 6.63 18.12 -5.57
CA GLY A 159 6.41 17.95 -7.00
C GLY A 159 5.56 16.74 -7.36
N ALA A 160 5.33 16.57 -8.66
CA ALA A 160 4.49 15.52 -9.22
C ALA A 160 5.00 14.11 -8.87
N PHE A 161 4.08 13.20 -8.56
CA PHE A 161 4.38 11.79 -8.28
C PHE A 161 5.19 11.14 -9.41
N GLU A 162 4.90 11.52 -10.66
CA GLU A 162 5.62 11.07 -11.85
C GLU A 162 7.13 11.22 -11.73
N LYS A 163 7.60 12.34 -11.19
CA LYS A 163 9.03 12.59 -11.01
C LYS A 163 9.63 11.67 -9.95
N LEU A 164 8.93 11.47 -8.84
CA LEU A 164 9.34 10.50 -7.82
C LEU A 164 9.38 9.09 -8.42
N ALA A 165 8.32 8.69 -9.10
CA ALA A 165 8.18 7.39 -9.70
C ALA A 165 9.25 7.11 -10.78
N ALA A 166 9.61 8.09 -11.60
CA ALA A 166 10.69 7.94 -12.57
C ALA A 166 12.08 7.85 -11.92
N SER A 167 12.26 8.47 -10.75
CA SER A 167 13.57 8.53 -10.07
C SER A 167 13.90 7.32 -9.19
N VAL A 168 12.90 6.50 -8.85
CA VAL A 168 13.04 5.38 -7.92
C VAL A 168 12.77 4.07 -8.67
N PRO A 169 13.57 3.00 -8.51
CA PRO A 169 13.28 1.71 -9.11
C PRO A 169 11.91 1.14 -8.70
N ASP A 170 11.32 0.29 -9.54
CA ASP A 170 10.14 -0.48 -9.16
C ASP A 170 10.49 -1.45 -8.01
N ASN A 171 9.48 -1.88 -7.25
CA ASN A 171 9.65 -2.75 -6.07
C ASN A 171 10.54 -2.14 -4.95
N SER A 172 10.48 -0.83 -4.75
CA SER A 172 11.30 -0.15 -3.73
C SER A 172 10.63 -0.08 -2.35
N TYR A 173 9.29 0.04 -2.30
CA TYR A 173 8.53 0.23 -1.06
C TYR A 173 7.88 -1.08 -0.60
N ASP A 174 7.78 -1.30 0.71
CA ASP A 174 7.16 -2.51 1.26
C ASP A 174 5.65 -2.54 0.96
N HIS A 175 4.98 -1.39 1.15
CA HIS A 175 3.55 -1.22 0.95
C HIS A 175 3.23 0.21 0.45
N ALA A 176 1.98 0.45 0.06
CA ALA A 176 1.53 1.79 -0.29
C ALA A 176 0.14 2.09 0.23
N VAL A 177 -0.07 3.34 0.61
CA VAL A 177 -1.34 3.89 1.04
C VAL A 177 -1.58 5.20 0.30
N GLY A 178 -2.83 5.59 0.07
CA GLY A 178 -3.09 6.96 -0.37
C GLY A 178 -4.51 7.22 -0.85
N ASN A 179 -4.76 8.47 -1.20
CA ASN A 179 -5.99 8.90 -1.86
C ASN A 179 -5.66 9.39 -3.26
N VAL A 180 -6.09 8.65 -4.29
CA VAL A 180 -5.72 8.97 -5.67
C VAL A 180 -6.39 10.28 -6.10
N PRO A 181 -5.73 11.12 -6.91
CA PRO A 181 -6.38 12.31 -7.47
C PRO A 181 -7.54 11.92 -8.39
N PHE A 182 -8.64 12.68 -8.32
CA PHE A 182 -9.86 12.38 -9.08
C PHE A 182 -9.90 13.24 -10.35
N GLY A 183 -9.98 12.61 -11.52
CA GLY A 183 -10.14 13.29 -12.79
C GLY A 183 -9.72 12.43 -13.96
N ASP A 184 -10.00 12.91 -15.17
CA ASP A 184 -9.72 12.17 -16.40
C ASP A 184 -8.45 12.65 -17.13
N SER A 185 -7.76 13.67 -16.60
CA SER A 185 -6.62 14.29 -17.27
C SER A 185 -5.36 14.29 -16.41
N ARG A 186 -4.26 13.85 -17.03
CA ARG A 186 -2.87 13.92 -16.55
C ARG A 186 -2.04 14.95 -17.32
N THR A 187 -2.68 15.99 -17.87
CA THR A 187 -2.01 17.00 -18.70
C THR A 187 -0.89 17.70 -17.93
N GLY A 188 0.28 17.81 -18.55
CA GLY A 188 1.44 18.54 -18.01
C GLY A 188 2.42 17.70 -17.19
N PHE A 189 2.03 16.51 -16.73
CA PHE A 189 2.89 15.64 -15.92
C PHE A 189 3.25 14.32 -16.62
N ALA A 190 2.52 13.92 -17.65
CA ALA A 190 2.69 12.60 -18.27
C ALA A 190 4.11 12.29 -18.76
N GLU A 191 4.80 13.30 -19.32
CA GLU A 191 6.17 13.20 -19.81
C GLU A 191 7.23 13.00 -18.71
N LEU A 192 6.88 13.28 -17.45
CA LEU A 192 7.79 13.12 -16.32
C LEU A 192 8.03 11.64 -15.95
N ASP A 193 7.15 10.73 -16.38
CA ASP A 193 7.32 9.28 -16.24
C ASP A 193 7.18 8.58 -17.60
N PRO A 194 8.31 8.41 -18.34
CA PRO A 194 8.31 7.81 -19.67
C PRO A 194 7.70 6.40 -19.73
N ALA A 195 7.76 5.62 -18.64
CA ALA A 195 7.23 4.26 -18.60
C ALA A 195 5.69 4.22 -18.72
N TYR A 196 5.02 5.33 -18.42
CA TYR A 196 3.56 5.46 -18.41
C TYR A 196 3.07 6.67 -19.20
N ARG A 197 3.88 7.26 -20.07
CA ARG A 197 3.56 8.50 -20.80
C ARG A 197 2.20 8.46 -21.52
N ASP A 198 1.81 7.28 -22.01
CA ASP A 198 0.58 7.08 -22.80
C ASP A 198 -0.67 6.89 -21.92
N GLU A 199 -0.50 6.77 -20.59
CA GLU A 199 -1.60 6.78 -19.63
C GLU A 199 -2.04 8.23 -19.37
N THR A 200 -3.21 8.59 -19.89
CA THR A 200 -3.74 9.96 -19.81
C THR A 200 -4.70 10.15 -18.63
N ASN A 201 -5.27 9.07 -18.09
CA ASN A 201 -6.13 9.16 -16.92
C ASN A 201 -5.27 9.19 -15.64
N VAL A 202 -5.36 10.28 -14.88
CA VAL A 202 -4.52 10.48 -13.69
C VAL A 202 -4.79 9.41 -12.62
N GLY A 203 -6.05 9.03 -12.40
CA GLY A 203 -6.40 8.00 -11.44
C GLY A 203 -5.86 6.61 -11.83
N HIS A 204 -5.93 6.25 -13.12
CA HIS A 204 -5.38 4.99 -13.63
C HIS A 204 -3.86 4.95 -13.48
N TYR A 205 -3.18 6.06 -13.78
CA TYR A 205 -1.74 6.19 -13.57
C TYR A 205 -1.37 5.97 -12.10
N PHE A 206 -2.04 6.67 -11.17
CA PHE A 206 -1.73 6.57 -9.75
C PHE A 206 -1.94 5.15 -9.22
N VAL A 207 -3.02 4.46 -9.61
CA VAL A 207 -3.25 3.06 -9.21
C VAL A 207 -2.15 2.15 -9.75
N MET A 208 -1.93 2.15 -11.07
CA MET A 208 -1.00 1.20 -11.70
C MET A 208 0.44 1.46 -11.27
N ARG A 209 0.86 2.73 -11.27
CA ARG A 209 2.24 3.08 -10.92
C ARG A 209 2.53 2.85 -9.45
N THR A 210 1.57 3.06 -8.55
CA THR A 210 1.74 2.72 -7.14
C THR A 210 1.99 1.22 -6.96
N ILE A 211 1.24 0.36 -7.67
CA ILE A 211 1.46 -1.10 -7.65
C ILE A 211 2.87 -1.45 -8.13
N ASP A 212 3.39 -0.81 -9.18
CA ASP A 212 4.75 -1.06 -9.66
C ASP A 212 5.81 -0.73 -8.61
N LYS A 213 5.61 0.36 -7.84
CA LYS A 213 6.57 0.82 -6.84
C LYS A 213 6.62 -0.04 -5.57
N VAL A 214 5.56 -0.79 -5.29
CA VAL A 214 5.50 -1.71 -4.15
C VAL A 214 6.20 -3.02 -4.47
N LYS A 215 6.88 -3.62 -3.47
CA LYS A 215 7.53 -4.93 -3.57
C LYS A 215 6.51 -6.03 -3.86
N PHE A 216 6.95 -7.09 -4.51
CA PHE A 216 6.13 -8.28 -4.73
C PHE A 216 5.54 -8.81 -3.41
N GLY A 217 4.24 -9.12 -3.41
CA GLY A 217 3.50 -9.51 -2.21
C GLY A 217 3.09 -8.36 -1.27
N GLY A 218 3.52 -7.13 -1.53
CA GLY A 218 3.16 -5.96 -0.73
C GLY A 218 1.68 -5.57 -0.89
N LEU A 219 1.09 -5.07 0.19
CA LEU A 219 -0.27 -4.53 0.23
C LEU A 219 -0.30 -3.09 -0.30
N VAL A 220 -1.32 -2.77 -1.09
CA VAL A 220 -1.61 -1.44 -1.63
C VAL A 220 -3.05 -1.09 -1.24
N VAL A 221 -3.23 -0.04 -0.45
CA VAL A 221 -4.56 0.39 0.03
C VAL A 221 -4.86 1.81 -0.45
N LEU A 222 -5.79 1.94 -1.39
CA LEU A 222 -6.05 3.21 -2.07
C LEU A 222 -7.50 3.64 -1.93
N VAL A 223 -7.71 4.90 -1.55
CA VAL A 223 -9.00 5.57 -1.72
C VAL A 223 -9.13 5.95 -3.19
N VAL A 224 -10.23 5.54 -3.83
CA VAL A 224 -10.49 5.73 -5.26
C VAL A 224 -11.92 6.24 -5.48
N PRO A 225 -12.20 6.93 -6.61
CA PRO A 225 -13.57 7.22 -7.01
C PRO A 225 -14.39 5.93 -7.15
N ASN A 226 -15.64 5.94 -6.70
CA ASN A 226 -16.52 4.76 -6.78
C ASN A 226 -16.60 4.15 -8.20
N GLY A 227 -16.56 5.00 -9.23
CA GLY A 227 -16.62 4.60 -10.62
C GLY A 227 -15.48 3.65 -11.05
N MET A 228 -14.34 3.65 -10.35
CA MET A 228 -13.28 2.68 -10.61
C MET A 228 -13.72 1.26 -10.25
N THR A 229 -14.50 1.09 -9.16
CA THR A 229 -15.00 -0.21 -8.71
C THR A 229 -16.19 -0.70 -9.53
N ASP A 230 -17.24 0.13 -9.71
CA ASP A 230 -18.51 -0.28 -10.31
C ASP A 230 -19.08 0.67 -11.37
N GLY A 231 -18.29 1.63 -11.87
CA GLY A 231 -18.70 2.63 -12.88
C GLY A 231 -18.95 2.09 -14.29
N GLY A 232 -19.38 0.83 -14.43
CA GLY A 232 -19.66 0.19 -15.72
C GLY A 232 -18.42 -0.15 -16.54
N GLY A 233 -18.54 -0.06 -17.86
CA GLY A 233 -17.52 -0.49 -18.84
C GLY A 233 -16.26 0.38 -18.90
N ASN A 234 -16.34 1.65 -18.51
CA ASN A 234 -15.26 2.64 -18.69
C ASN A 234 -13.98 2.26 -17.94
N ASN A 235 -14.11 1.67 -16.75
CA ASN A 235 -12.98 1.22 -15.94
C ASN A 235 -12.70 -0.29 -16.04
N LYS A 236 -13.35 -1.03 -16.96
CA LYS A 236 -13.10 -2.46 -17.17
C LYS A 236 -11.63 -2.73 -17.52
N LYS A 237 -11.05 -1.90 -18.38
CA LYS A 237 -9.64 -2.04 -18.79
C LYS A 237 -8.67 -1.81 -17.63
N LEU A 238 -8.96 -0.85 -16.74
CA LEU A 238 -8.18 -0.65 -15.52
C LEU A 238 -8.24 -1.91 -14.64
N ARG A 239 -9.44 -2.41 -14.34
CA ARG A 239 -9.61 -3.58 -13.48
C ARG A 239 -8.97 -4.85 -14.05
N ASP A 240 -9.00 -5.02 -15.37
CA ASP A 240 -8.25 -6.08 -16.07
C ASP A 240 -6.74 -5.93 -15.86
N ARG A 241 -6.18 -4.74 -16.13
CA ARG A 241 -4.75 -4.45 -15.93
C ARG A 241 -4.32 -4.66 -14.48
N VAL A 242 -5.10 -4.19 -13.51
CA VAL A 242 -4.86 -4.41 -12.08
C VAL A 242 -4.82 -5.89 -11.78
N SER A 243 -5.80 -6.67 -12.24
CA SER A 243 -5.88 -8.13 -12.01
C SER A 243 -4.64 -8.89 -12.50
N ARG A 244 -3.96 -8.37 -13.54
CA ARG A 244 -2.74 -8.97 -14.10
C ARG A 244 -1.48 -8.73 -13.26
N VAL A 245 -1.48 -7.72 -12.39
CA VAL A 245 -0.30 -7.33 -11.59
C VAL A 245 -0.54 -7.40 -10.08
N ALA A 246 -1.79 -7.43 -9.65
CA ALA A 246 -2.19 -7.49 -8.25
C ALA A 246 -3.51 -8.27 -8.09
N GLU A 247 -3.63 -8.91 -6.93
CA GLU A 247 -4.86 -9.51 -6.46
C GLU A 247 -5.76 -8.43 -5.85
N PHE A 248 -7.01 -8.34 -6.30
CA PHE A 248 -8.03 -7.50 -5.66
C PHE A 248 -8.63 -8.28 -4.48
N LEU A 249 -8.26 -7.90 -3.26
CA LEU A 249 -8.71 -8.55 -2.03
C LEU A 249 -10.11 -8.08 -1.60
N GLY A 250 -10.54 -6.93 -2.08
CA GLY A 250 -11.85 -6.36 -1.81
C GLY A 250 -11.85 -4.84 -1.84
N ALA A 251 -13.03 -4.27 -1.65
CA ALA A 251 -13.20 -2.84 -1.45
C ALA A 251 -14.31 -2.51 -0.44
N HIS A 252 -14.13 -1.40 0.27
CA HIS A 252 -15.17 -0.80 1.12
C HIS A 252 -15.75 0.43 0.43
N ARG A 253 -17.08 0.59 0.47
CA ARG A 253 -17.75 1.77 -0.04
C ARG A 253 -18.14 2.69 1.11
N MET A 254 -17.69 3.94 1.03
CA MET A 254 -17.89 4.93 2.07
C MET A 254 -19.17 5.75 1.85
N PRO A 255 -19.79 6.29 2.92
CA PRO A 255 -20.91 7.22 2.79
C PRO A 255 -20.56 8.47 1.97
N SER A 256 -21.53 9.05 1.26
CA SER A 256 -21.35 10.30 0.50
C SER A 256 -20.88 11.47 1.37
N GLY A 257 -21.26 11.50 2.65
CA GLY A 257 -20.87 12.56 3.59
C GLY A 257 -19.46 12.43 4.16
N THR A 258 -18.68 11.43 3.76
CA THR A 258 -17.37 11.12 4.36
C THR A 258 -16.36 12.24 4.13
N PHE A 259 -16.41 12.90 2.97
CA PHE A 259 -15.54 14.03 2.60
C PHE A 259 -16.27 15.38 2.65
N ALA A 260 -17.44 15.44 3.28
CA ALA A 260 -18.26 16.66 3.31
C ALA A 260 -17.51 17.82 3.99
N GLU A 261 -16.70 17.53 5.00
CA GLU A 261 -15.87 18.53 5.68
C GLU A 261 -14.74 19.06 4.79
N SER A 262 -14.29 18.25 3.83
CA SER A 262 -13.30 18.60 2.80
C SER A 262 -13.95 19.23 1.55
N GLY A 263 -15.27 19.40 1.53
CA GLY A 263 -15.99 20.12 0.46
C GLY A 263 -16.51 19.26 -0.69
N THR A 264 -16.60 17.93 -0.55
CA THR A 264 -17.25 17.08 -1.56
C THR A 264 -18.18 16.01 -0.96
N ALA A 265 -19.28 15.72 -1.68
CA ALA A 265 -20.23 14.66 -1.34
C ALA A 265 -20.00 13.38 -2.18
N THR A 266 -18.86 13.28 -2.88
CA THR A 266 -18.55 12.14 -3.75
C THR A 266 -18.39 10.85 -2.95
N VAL A 267 -19.04 9.79 -3.42
CA VAL A 267 -18.83 8.43 -2.90
C VAL A 267 -17.45 7.94 -3.33
N VAL A 268 -16.68 7.48 -2.37
CA VAL A 268 -15.37 6.85 -2.60
C VAL A 268 -15.41 5.40 -2.19
N ASP A 269 -14.52 4.62 -2.78
CA ASP A 269 -14.24 3.26 -2.36
C ASP A 269 -12.79 3.15 -1.87
N VAL A 270 -12.54 2.29 -0.88
CA VAL A 270 -11.20 1.94 -0.40
C VAL A 270 -10.84 0.58 -0.98
N TRP A 271 -9.94 0.54 -1.96
CA TRP A 271 -9.41 -0.68 -2.56
C TRP A 271 -8.33 -1.29 -1.70
N VAL A 272 -8.39 -2.61 -1.52
CA VAL A 272 -7.34 -3.40 -0.90
C VAL A 272 -6.77 -4.33 -1.94
N LEU A 273 -5.52 -4.11 -2.32
CA LEU A 273 -4.81 -4.88 -3.33
C LEU A 273 -3.57 -5.53 -2.72
N ARG A 274 -3.19 -6.70 -3.23
CA ARG A 274 -1.89 -7.29 -2.96
C ARG A 274 -1.14 -7.48 -4.26
N LYS A 275 0.04 -6.86 -4.41
CA LYS A 275 0.87 -7.08 -5.59
C LYS A 275 1.17 -8.56 -5.71
N HIS A 276 1.08 -9.11 -6.93
CA HIS A 276 1.41 -10.51 -7.18
C HIS A 276 2.83 -10.81 -6.70
N THR A 277 3.09 -12.08 -6.34
CA THR A 277 4.48 -12.50 -6.12
C THR A 277 5.25 -12.45 -7.43
N GLU A 278 6.57 -12.42 -7.36
CA GLU A 278 7.42 -12.44 -8.57
C GLU A 278 7.10 -13.68 -9.43
N ALA A 279 6.99 -14.85 -8.78
CA ALA A 279 6.65 -16.10 -9.45
C ALA A 279 5.26 -16.05 -10.10
N LEU A 280 4.25 -15.51 -9.41
CA LEU A 280 2.91 -15.38 -9.98
C LEU A 280 2.89 -14.38 -11.14
N THR A 281 3.63 -13.27 -11.05
CA THR A 281 3.76 -12.30 -12.14
C THR A 281 4.27 -12.97 -13.42
N GLN A 282 5.30 -13.83 -13.32
CA GLN A 282 5.82 -14.58 -14.47
C GLN A 282 4.81 -15.58 -15.03
N LEU A 283 4.06 -16.28 -14.15
CA LEU A 283 3.01 -17.19 -14.57
C LEU A 283 1.88 -16.45 -15.31
N VAL A 284 1.46 -15.29 -14.78
CA VAL A 284 0.40 -14.49 -15.39
C VAL A 284 0.80 -13.98 -16.77
N HIS A 285 2.03 -13.48 -16.91
CA HIS A 285 2.58 -13.03 -18.19
C HIS A 285 2.59 -14.13 -19.27
N ASN A 286 2.85 -15.37 -18.88
CA ASN A 286 3.01 -16.50 -19.80
C ASN A 286 1.74 -17.32 -20.02
N SER A 287 0.60 -16.89 -19.45
CA SER A 287 -0.68 -17.60 -19.53
C SER A 287 -1.66 -16.87 -20.46
N ASP A 288 -2.49 -17.63 -21.15
CA ASP A 288 -3.62 -17.09 -21.91
C ASP A 288 -4.78 -16.68 -20.99
N ASP A 289 -5.67 -15.82 -21.49
CA ASP A 289 -6.79 -15.29 -20.70
C ASP A 289 -7.76 -16.38 -20.21
N GLN A 290 -7.96 -17.47 -20.96
CA GLN A 290 -8.84 -18.57 -20.53
C GLN A 290 -8.26 -19.27 -19.29
N SER A 291 -6.94 -19.51 -19.28
CA SER A 291 -6.23 -20.05 -18.13
C SER A 291 -6.29 -19.10 -16.93
N LEU A 292 -6.14 -17.80 -17.15
CA LEU A 292 -6.19 -16.79 -16.08
C LEU A 292 -7.59 -16.63 -15.48
N GLU A 293 -8.64 -16.69 -16.30
CA GLU A 293 -10.03 -16.69 -15.84
C GLU A 293 -10.33 -17.96 -15.03
N ALA A 294 -9.90 -19.13 -15.53
CA ALA A 294 -10.07 -20.40 -14.81
C ALA A 294 -9.35 -20.42 -13.46
N ALA A 295 -8.21 -19.74 -13.35
CA ALA A 295 -7.46 -19.57 -12.11
C ALA A 295 -7.98 -18.42 -11.22
N SER A 296 -9.04 -17.71 -11.63
CA SER A 296 -9.58 -16.51 -10.96
C SER A 296 -8.57 -15.36 -10.81
N VAL A 297 -7.50 -15.33 -11.61
CA VAL A 297 -6.63 -14.15 -11.74
C VAL A 297 -7.41 -13.05 -12.44
N LEU A 298 -7.97 -13.34 -13.62
CA LEU A 298 -8.90 -12.44 -14.29
C LEU A 298 -10.31 -12.63 -13.72
N TRP A 299 -10.50 -12.17 -12.48
CA TRP A 299 -11.74 -12.42 -11.74
C TRP A 299 -12.95 -11.67 -12.34
N PRO A 300 -13.96 -12.38 -12.89
CA PRO A 300 -15.04 -11.71 -13.63
C PRO A 300 -15.92 -10.79 -12.78
N THR A 301 -16.02 -11.00 -11.47
CA THR A 301 -16.80 -10.13 -10.58
C THR A 301 -16.14 -8.77 -10.46
N PHE A 302 -14.84 -8.72 -10.18
CA PHE A 302 -14.09 -7.46 -10.12
C PHE A 302 -14.02 -6.82 -11.51
N ILE A 303 -13.59 -7.54 -12.54
CA ILE A 303 -13.42 -6.97 -13.89
C ILE A 303 -14.72 -6.38 -14.44
N ARG A 304 -15.88 -7.01 -14.22
CA ARG A 304 -17.18 -6.49 -14.66
C ARG A 304 -17.75 -5.39 -13.76
N GLY A 305 -17.08 -5.05 -12.66
CA GLY A 305 -17.49 -4.02 -11.71
C GLY A 305 -18.70 -4.44 -10.89
N LYS A 306 -18.72 -5.69 -10.45
CA LYS A 306 -19.85 -6.35 -9.77
C LYS A 306 -19.56 -6.71 -8.32
N TRP A 307 -18.45 -6.22 -7.76
CA TRP A 307 -18.04 -6.49 -6.37
C TRP A 307 -19.17 -6.22 -5.37
N PHE A 308 -19.73 -5.01 -5.36
CA PHE A 308 -20.80 -4.61 -4.42
C PHE A 308 -22.17 -5.25 -4.71
N GLU A 309 -22.34 -5.95 -5.83
CA GLU A 309 -23.54 -6.74 -6.15
C GLU A 309 -23.46 -8.18 -5.62
N THR A 310 -22.30 -8.58 -5.07
CA THR A 310 -22.02 -9.94 -4.61
C THR A 310 -21.62 -9.93 -3.12
N GLU A 311 -20.51 -10.59 -2.76
CA GLU A 311 -19.99 -10.62 -1.38
C GLU A 311 -19.60 -9.23 -0.87
N GLY A 312 -19.24 -8.32 -1.79
CA GLY A 312 -18.89 -6.94 -1.48
C GLY A 312 -20.03 -6.13 -0.87
N ARG A 313 -21.29 -6.56 -1.02
CA ARG A 313 -22.47 -5.82 -0.53
C ARG A 313 -22.40 -5.51 0.97
N ARG A 314 -21.81 -6.38 1.78
CA ARG A 314 -21.65 -6.18 3.24
C ARG A 314 -20.60 -5.12 3.60
N PHE A 315 -19.81 -4.67 2.63
CA PHE A 315 -18.78 -3.64 2.80
C PHE A 315 -19.23 -2.29 2.24
N VAL A 316 -20.54 -2.13 2.01
CA VAL A 316 -21.16 -0.85 1.73
C VAL A 316 -21.64 -0.27 3.05
N HIS A 317 -21.02 0.83 3.49
CA HIS A 317 -21.27 1.42 4.79
C HIS A 317 -22.41 2.44 4.74
N GLY A 318 -23.62 1.96 4.49
CA GLY A 318 -24.85 2.76 4.48
C GLY A 318 -25.81 2.38 3.36
N GLU A 319 -27.00 2.97 3.36
CA GLU A 319 -28.01 2.77 2.34
C GLU A 319 -27.64 3.45 1.01
N THR A 320 -27.62 2.65 -0.06
CA THR A 320 -27.37 3.14 -1.43
C THR A 320 -28.66 3.61 -2.08
N GLU A 321 -28.64 4.84 -2.56
CA GLU A 321 -29.64 5.40 -3.45
C GLU A 321 -28.95 5.95 -4.69
N ARG A 322 -29.68 6.09 -5.79
CA ARG A 322 -29.21 6.88 -6.93
C ARG A 322 -30.08 8.12 -7.03
N SER A 323 -29.46 9.28 -7.17
CA SER A 323 -30.20 10.52 -7.34
C SER A 323 -31.00 10.50 -8.64
N ASP A 324 -32.23 11.00 -8.59
CA ASP A 324 -33.12 11.11 -9.75
C ASP A 324 -32.52 12.02 -10.84
N PHE A 325 -31.66 12.96 -10.44
CA PHE A 325 -30.90 13.84 -11.32
C PHE A 325 -29.49 13.29 -11.54
N ASN A 326 -29.07 13.06 -12.80
CA ASN A 326 -27.75 12.57 -13.22
C ASN A 326 -27.31 11.17 -12.75
N ASN A 327 -28.19 10.38 -12.11
CA ASN A 327 -27.90 8.98 -11.73
C ASN A 327 -26.66 8.87 -10.81
N ILE A 328 -26.42 9.88 -9.98
CA ILE A 328 -25.27 9.94 -9.07
C ILE A 328 -25.53 8.99 -7.90
N LEU A 329 -24.55 8.15 -7.60
CA LEU A 329 -24.63 7.28 -6.43
C LEU A 329 -24.56 8.11 -5.15
N VAL A 330 -25.53 7.92 -4.27
CA VAL A 330 -25.57 8.47 -2.93
C VAL A 330 -25.56 7.32 -1.94
N VAL A 331 -24.66 7.37 -0.96
CA VAL A 331 -24.64 6.42 0.17
C VAL A 331 -24.99 7.22 1.41
N LYS A 332 -26.23 7.10 1.88
CA LYS A 332 -26.70 7.77 3.08
C LYS A 332 -26.09 7.07 4.29
N LYS A 333 -25.57 7.86 5.24
CA LYS A 333 -25.18 7.31 6.54
C LYS A 333 -26.44 6.80 7.22
N ASP A 334 -26.51 5.50 7.49
CA ASP A 334 -27.53 5.00 8.41
C ASP A 334 -27.24 5.66 9.75
N GLY A 335 -28.26 6.20 10.43
CA GLY A 335 -28.10 7.03 11.64
C GLY A 335 -27.37 6.38 12.83
N GLN A 336 -26.83 5.17 12.66
CA GLN A 336 -26.02 4.39 13.59
C GLN A 336 -24.51 4.36 13.27
N LEU A 337 -24.06 4.86 12.10
CA LEU A 337 -22.64 4.91 11.73
C LEU A 337 -21.97 6.20 12.23
N THR A 338 -21.41 6.18 13.45
CA THR A 338 -20.50 7.23 13.94
C THR A 338 -19.16 7.17 13.19
N ASN A 339 -18.34 8.23 13.28
CA ASN A 339 -16.98 8.20 12.73
C ASN A 339 -16.13 7.09 13.38
N GLU A 340 -16.33 6.79 14.67
CA GLU A 340 -15.67 5.65 15.33
C GLU A 340 -16.19 4.31 14.80
N ALA A 341 -17.49 4.18 14.51
CA ALA A 341 -18.05 2.97 13.91
C ALA A 341 -17.51 2.75 12.48
N MET A 342 -17.31 3.81 11.70
CA MET A 342 -16.68 3.71 10.38
C MET A 342 -15.23 3.22 10.46
N LYS A 343 -14.45 3.70 11.44
CA LYS A 343 -13.10 3.18 11.72
C LYS A 343 -13.14 1.68 12.01
N LEU A 344 -14.06 1.25 12.89
CA LEU A 344 -14.22 -0.17 13.25
C LEU A 344 -14.70 -1.04 12.07
N HIS A 345 -15.46 -0.48 11.13
CA HIS A 345 -15.98 -1.24 9.99
C HIS A 345 -14.97 -1.45 8.84
N CYS A 346 -13.93 -0.61 8.73
CA CYS A 346 -12.80 -0.86 7.82
C CYS A 346 -12.00 -2.12 8.22
N HIS A 347 -12.06 -2.54 9.49
CA HIS A 347 -11.40 -3.72 10.07
C HIS A 347 -11.95 -5.08 9.55
N ALA A 348 -13.13 -5.12 8.92
CA ALA A 348 -13.85 -6.39 8.72
C ALA A 348 -13.40 -7.24 7.50
N VAL A 349 -12.21 -7.04 6.92
CA VAL A 349 -11.80 -7.80 5.72
C VAL A 349 -11.36 -9.24 6.03
N LEU A 350 -10.89 -9.54 7.24
CA LEU A 350 -10.19 -10.80 7.50
C LEU A 350 -11.02 -12.08 7.60
N THR A 351 -12.35 -12.00 7.59
CA THR A 351 -13.17 -13.22 7.80
C THR A 351 -13.69 -13.87 6.51
N ALA A 352 -13.38 -13.35 5.30
CA ALA A 352 -13.70 -14.06 4.05
C ALA A 352 -12.49 -14.62 3.29
N ALA A 353 -11.34 -13.95 3.32
CA ALA A 353 -10.17 -14.41 2.59
C ALA A 353 -9.56 -15.70 3.17
N LEU A 354 -9.76 -15.97 4.47
CA LEU A 354 -9.22 -17.15 5.15
C LEU A 354 -10.13 -18.39 5.08
N THR A 355 -11.38 -18.26 4.63
CA THR A 355 -12.33 -19.40 4.59
C THR A 355 -12.85 -19.76 3.21
N GLY A 356 -12.40 -19.13 2.12
CA GLY A 356 -12.86 -19.59 0.81
C GLY A 356 -12.44 -18.79 -0.42
N ILE A 357 -11.14 -18.78 -0.74
CA ILE A 357 -10.65 -18.98 -2.12
C ILE A 357 -9.33 -19.73 -1.98
N GLY A 358 -9.32 -20.97 -2.46
CA GLY A 358 -8.17 -21.85 -2.38
C GLY A 358 -7.05 -21.35 -3.28
N TRP A 359 -5.86 -21.27 -2.71
CA TRP A 359 -4.60 -21.32 -3.42
C TRP A 359 -4.64 -22.38 -4.53
N VAL A 360 -4.26 -21.97 -5.74
CA VAL A 360 -3.89 -22.77 -6.92
C VAL A 360 -4.14 -24.28 -6.76
N ARG A 361 -5.30 -24.73 -7.23
CA ARG A 361 -5.54 -26.16 -7.47
C ARG A 361 -4.78 -26.56 -8.73
N VAL A 362 -3.54 -27.01 -8.58
CA VAL A 362 -2.86 -27.77 -9.64
C VAL A 362 -3.76 -28.98 -9.98
N PRO A 363 -4.17 -29.20 -11.24
CA PRO A 363 -5.02 -30.34 -11.57
C PRO A 363 -4.22 -31.63 -11.34
N PRO A 364 -4.85 -32.71 -10.81
CA PRO A 364 -4.14 -33.95 -10.57
C PRO A 364 -3.89 -34.65 -11.92
N SER A 365 -2.73 -34.42 -12.53
CA SER A 365 -2.15 -35.38 -13.46
C SER A 365 -1.32 -36.39 -12.65
N GLY A 366 -1.55 -37.67 -12.94
CA GLY A 366 -1.17 -38.77 -12.07
C GLY A 366 0.35 -38.97 -11.89
N SER A 367 0.65 -39.61 -10.76
CA SER A 367 1.83 -40.43 -10.48
C SER A 367 3.15 -39.71 -10.13
N ARG A 368 3.46 -39.60 -8.84
CA ARG A 368 4.39 -40.47 -8.06
C ARG A 368 4.65 -39.85 -6.69
N ARG A 369 4.66 -40.69 -5.66
CA ARG A 369 4.90 -40.31 -4.26
C ARG A 369 6.29 -39.70 -4.04
N LEU A 370 6.36 -38.60 -3.31
CA LEU A 370 7.50 -38.26 -2.46
C LEU A 370 6.97 -37.84 -1.08
N LYS A 371 7.49 -38.51 -0.04
CA LYS A 371 7.11 -38.39 1.36
C LYS A 371 7.50 -36.99 1.89
N VAL A 372 6.57 -36.31 2.54
CA VAL A 372 6.90 -35.20 3.46
C VAL A 372 6.94 -35.75 4.88
N ILE A 373 8.06 -35.51 5.56
CA ILE A 373 8.29 -35.78 6.97
C ILE A 373 7.47 -34.76 7.77
N SER A 374 6.55 -35.22 8.62
CA SER A 374 5.83 -34.37 9.56
C SER A 374 6.75 -33.97 10.72
N ALA A 375 6.99 -32.67 10.91
CA ALA A 375 7.54 -32.13 12.14
C ALA A 375 6.39 -31.78 13.09
N SER A 376 6.27 -32.53 14.18
CA SER A 376 5.34 -32.28 15.28
C SER A 376 5.79 -31.07 16.10
N TRP A 377 4.89 -30.09 16.30
CA TRP A 377 5.05 -29.07 17.32
C TRP A 377 4.50 -29.61 18.66
N LEU A 378 5.41 -29.83 19.61
CA LEU A 378 5.12 -30.12 21.01
C LEU A 378 5.00 -28.78 21.76
N ALA A 379 3.82 -28.50 22.29
CA ALA A 379 3.58 -27.44 23.24
C ALA A 379 4.25 -27.79 24.59
N TYR A 380 5.18 -26.96 25.04
CA TYR A 380 5.68 -27.00 26.41
C TYR A 380 4.79 -26.14 27.30
N GLY A 381 3.96 -26.80 28.11
CA GLY A 381 3.29 -26.20 29.25
C GLY A 381 4.21 -26.21 30.49
N THR A 382 4.25 -25.09 31.20
CA THR A 382 4.82 -24.97 32.55
C THR A 382 3.67 -25.03 33.57
N PRO A 383 3.77 -25.81 34.66
CA PRO A 383 2.76 -25.80 35.71
C PRO A 383 3.11 -24.79 36.81
N MET A 384 2.17 -23.90 37.13
CA MET A 384 2.14 -23.18 38.40
C MET A 384 1.17 -23.86 39.36
N THR A 385 1.68 -24.23 40.53
CA THR A 385 0.93 -24.73 41.69
C THR A 385 0.44 -23.57 42.55
N ALA A 386 -0.84 -23.59 42.94
CA ALA A 386 -1.32 -22.94 44.16
C ALA A 386 -2.57 -23.68 44.71
N PRO A 387 -2.77 -23.74 46.04
CA PRO A 387 -3.61 -24.73 46.70
C PRO A 387 -5.07 -24.30 46.84
N GLY A 388 -5.94 -25.31 46.93
CA GLY A 388 -7.38 -25.15 47.06
C GLY A 388 -7.87 -24.83 48.47
N LEU A 389 -9.13 -24.41 48.52
CA LEU A 389 -10.03 -24.53 49.67
C LEU A 389 -11.46 -24.49 49.12
N SER A 390 -12.13 -25.64 49.05
CA SER A 390 -13.59 -25.68 48.97
C SER A 390 -14.12 -26.73 49.94
N LYS A 391 -15.24 -26.36 50.56
CA LYS A 391 -15.92 -26.99 51.68
C LYS A 391 -16.60 -28.30 51.25
N THR A 392 -16.61 -29.27 52.16
CA THR A 392 -17.44 -30.49 52.13
C THR A 392 -18.64 -30.31 53.09
N PRO A 393 -19.59 -31.26 53.22
CA PRO A 393 -20.36 -32.08 52.25
C PRO A 393 -21.88 -32.05 52.68
N PRO A 394 -22.76 -33.10 52.58
CA PRO A 394 -22.75 -34.40 51.87
C PRO A 394 -24.06 -34.91 51.19
N ARG A 395 -23.86 -35.96 50.36
CA ARG A 395 -24.63 -37.23 50.19
C ARG A 395 -26.03 -37.24 49.54
N HIS A 396 -26.18 -38.06 48.48
CA HIS A 396 -26.97 -39.32 48.36
C HIS A 396 -26.66 -39.96 46.97
N ARG A 397 -26.06 -41.17 46.86
CA ARG A 397 -26.67 -42.51 46.55
C ARG A 397 -27.89 -42.45 45.60
N ALA A 398 -28.10 -43.25 44.55
CA ALA A 398 -27.51 -44.51 44.02
C ALA A 398 -28.14 -44.86 42.64
N GLY A 399 -27.61 -45.90 41.95
CA GLY A 399 -28.26 -46.67 40.86
C GLY A 399 -27.77 -46.29 39.44
N LEU A 400 -26.96 -47.03 38.67
CA LEU A 400 -26.76 -48.46 38.34
C LEU A 400 -27.65 -49.00 37.19
N MET A 401 -26.98 -49.72 36.27
CA MET A 401 -27.40 -50.52 35.09
C MET A 401 -27.40 -49.79 33.73
N ARG A 402 -26.50 -50.05 32.76
CA ARG A 402 -26.03 -51.26 32.01
C ARG A 402 -27.04 -51.87 31.02
N SER A 403 -26.70 -51.76 29.74
CA SER A 403 -26.67 -52.79 28.66
C SER A 403 -26.45 -52.04 27.34
N GLY A 404 -25.72 -52.49 26.31
CA GLY A 404 -25.15 -53.78 25.97
C GLY A 404 -25.36 -54.03 24.47
N LEU A 405 -24.28 -54.46 23.76
CA LEU A 405 -24.22 -55.13 22.43
C LEU A 405 -24.09 -54.22 21.19
N ALA A 406 -23.44 -54.61 20.08
CA ALA A 406 -22.36 -55.55 19.75
C ALA A 406 -22.00 -55.30 18.26
N ARG A 407 -20.76 -55.60 17.85
CA ARG A 407 -20.22 -55.48 16.48
C ARG A 407 -20.76 -56.57 15.54
N PRO A 408 -20.41 -56.52 14.23
CA PRO A 408 -19.39 -57.47 13.78
C PRO A 408 -18.30 -56.89 12.85
N ARG A 409 -17.16 -57.61 12.83
CA ARG A 409 -15.98 -57.44 11.96
C ARG A 409 -16.12 -58.32 10.71
N LEU A 410 -15.49 -57.90 9.62
CA LEU A 410 -15.11 -58.74 8.47
C LEU A 410 -13.61 -58.55 8.20
N ALA A 411 -12.92 -59.67 7.98
CA ALA A 411 -11.52 -59.78 7.60
C ALA A 411 -11.45 -60.62 6.32
N ILE A 412 -10.54 -60.31 5.38
CA ILE A 412 -9.99 -61.25 4.38
C ILE A 412 -8.64 -60.75 3.83
N SER A 413 -7.66 -61.66 3.91
CA SER A 413 -6.51 -62.00 3.04
C SER A 413 -5.46 -60.97 2.58
N ARG A 414 -4.20 -61.33 2.87
CA ARG A 414 -2.94 -60.79 2.32
C ARG A 414 -2.36 -61.78 1.31
N GLN A 415 -1.83 -61.28 0.19
CA GLN A 415 -0.83 -61.98 -0.64
C GLN A 415 0.28 -61.00 -1.05
N LYS A 416 1.54 -61.48 -0.99
CA LYS A 416 2.75 -60.85 -1.55
C LYS A 416 3.12 -61.58 -2.86
N PRO A 417 3.88 -60.93 -3.75
CA PRO A 417 5.10 -61.57 -4.25
C PRO A 417 6.35 -60.67 -4.23
N ALA A 418 7.49 -61.30 -4.52
CA ALA A 418 8.89 -60.93 -4.29
C ALA A 418 9.53 -60.14 -5.49
N PRO A 419 10.83 -59.75 -5.43
CA PRO A 419 11.37 -58.51 -6.03
C PRO A 419 12.01 -58.67 -7.42
N LEU A 420 12.17 -57.54 -8.12
CA LEU A 420 13.05 -57.39 -9.29
C LEU A 420 14.13 -56.34 -9.04
N THR A 421 15.36 -56.79 -9.20
CA THR A 421 16.64 -56.10 -9.19
C THR A 421 16.85 -55.35 -10.52
N ALA A 422 17.42 -54.14 -10.49
CA ALA A 422 18.53 -53.68 -11.35
C ALA A 422 18.53 -52.15 -11.61
N CYS A 423 19.76 -51.62 -11.61
CA CYS A 423 20.24 -50.39 -12.25
C CYS A 423 19.81 -49.02 -11.69
N CYS A 424 20.69 -48.44 -10.86
CA CYS A 424 21.34 -47.15 -11.17
C CYS A 424 22.58 -46.97 -10.28
N ARG A 425 23.77 -47.02 -10.89
CA ARG A 425 25.06 -46.62 -10.31
C ARG A 425 25.37 -45.16 -10.70
N LEU A 426 26.10 -44.48 -9.80
CA LEU A 426 26.93 -43.27 -10.00
C LEU A 426 26.11 -41.98 -10.27
N ILE A 427 26.32 -40.84 -9.60
CA ILE A 427 27.56 -40.22 -9.09
C ILE A 427 27.23 -39.49 -7.77
N ALA A 428 28.02 -39.75 -6.73
CA ALA A 428 28.16 -38.87 -5.57
C ALA A 428 29.45 -38.07 -5.77
N ALA A 429 29.37 -36.73 -5.72
CA ALA A 429 30.52 -35.86 -5.65
C ALA A 429 30.31 -34.84 -4.53
N ASN A 430 31.27 -34.86 -3.61
CA ASN A 430 31.39 -34.05 -2.40
C ASN A 430 31.45 -32.56 -2.71
N PHE A 431 30.80 -31.72 -1.89
CA PHE A 431 31.21 -30.33 -1.70
C PHE A 431 31.10 -29.95 -0.21
N THR A 432 32.25 -29.87 0.44
CA THR A 432 32.50 -29.09 1.65
C THR A 432 33.04 -27.70 1.25
N PRO A 433 32.65 -26.61 1.94
CA PRO A 433 33.07 -25.26 1.59
C PRO A 433 34.38 -24.87 2.30
N PRO A 434 35.17 -23.90 1.78
CA PRO A 434 36.09 -23.15 2.61
C PRO A 434 35.61 -21.72 2.84
N ALA A 435 35.84 -21.25 4.06
CA ALA A 435 35.70 -19.87 4.48
C ALA A 435 37.01 -19.08 4.31
N SER A 436 36.89 -17.77 4.52
CA SER A 436 37.89 -16.74 4.85
C SER A 436 38.53 -15.90 3.74
N ASN A 437 38.09 -14.63 3.72
CA ASN A 437 38.82 -13.35 3.61
C ASN A 437 40.22 -13.31 2.97
N THR A 438 40.41 -12.40 2.01
CA THR A 438 41.46 -11.36 2.02
C THR A 438 41.19 -10.27 0.97
N HIS A 439 41.39 -9.01 1.34
CA HIS A 439 41.52 -7.85 0.47
C HIS A 439 42.69 -7.99 -0.52
N SER A 440 42.55 -7.48 -1.75
CA SER A 440 43.62 -6.79 -2.49
C SER A 440 43.09 -6.07 -3.73
N CYS A 441 43.36 -4.77 -3.82
CA CYS A 441 43.28 -3.94 -5.01
C CYS A 441 44.30 -4.39 -6.07
N LEU A 442 43.94 -4.32 -7.35
CA LEU A 442 44.94 -4.10 -8.40
C LEU A 442 44.33 -3.35 -9.59
N THR A 443 44.92 -2.19 -9.87
CA THR A 443 44.70 -1.29 -11.00
C THR A 443 45.52 -1.77 -12.19
N ILE A 444 44.95 -1.87 -13.40
CA ILE A 444 45.70 -1.84 -14.67
C ILE A 444 44.90 -1.02 -15.70
N ALA A 445 45.56 -0.02 -16.28
CA ALA A 445 45.09 0.82 -17.39
C ALA A 445 45.91 0.48 -18.68
N PRO A 446 45.71 1.14 -19.84
CA PRO A 446 45.20 0.50 -21.06
C PRO A 446 46.23 0.45 -22.21
N MET A 447 45.90 -0.26 -23.30
CA MET A 447 46.65 -0.20 -24.56
C MET A 447 45.77 0.13 -25.77
N LEU A 448 46.17 1.19 -26.47
CA LEU A 448 45.70 1.71 -27.75
C LEU A 448 46.45 1.07 -28.93
N ARG A 449 45.77 0.97 -30.09
CA ARG A 449 46.24 1.24 -31.48
C ARG A 449 45.05 0.94 -32.44
N SER A 450 44.40 1.96 -33.04
CA SER A 450 44.61 2.54 -34.40
C SER A 450 44.53 1.49 -35.53
N VAL A 451 43.79 1.64 -36.63
CA VAL A 451 44.00 2.60 -37.74
C VAL A 451 42.74 2.70 -38.64
N SER A 452 42.40 3.93 -39.10
CA SER A 452 41.42 4.28 -40.17
C SER A 452 42.08 4.32 -41.58
N PRO A 453 41.37 4.53 -42.72
CA PRO A 453 41.18 5.93 -43.18
C PRO A 453 39.92 6.25 -44.06
N CYS A 454 39.44 7.50 -43.86
CA CYS A 454 39.00 8.56 -44.79
C CYS A 454 38.20 8.32 -46.10
N SER A 455 37.10 9.09 -46.25
CA SER A 455 36.87 10.23 -47.20
C SER A 455 35.40 10.69 -47.07
N ARG A 456 34.90 11.90 -47.38
CA ARG A 456 35.35 13.30 -47.58
C ARG A 456 34.05 14.15 -47.48
N ASN A 457 34.22 15.37 -46.97
CA ASN A 457 33.25 16.48 -46.75
C ASN A 457 32.92 17.24 -48.09
N PRO A 458 32.24 18.43 -48.19
CA PRO A 458 31.70 19.38 -47.16
C PRO A 458 30.38 20.16 -47.50
N ALA A 459 30.05 21.14 -46.63
CA ALA A 459 29.22 22.39 -46.75
C ALA A 459 27.85 22.36 -46.01
N THR A 460 27.43 23.31 -45.15
CA THR A 460 27.80 24.73 -44.94
C THR A 460 27.35 25.24 -43.53
N ALA A 461 27.97 26.34 -43.10
CA ALA A 461 27.89 27.10 -41.83
C ALA A 461 26.48 27.62 -41.42
N GLY A 462 26.22 28.12 -40.20
CA GLY A 462 27.07 28.41 -39.04
C GLY A 462 26.25 28.92 -37.84
N ALA A 463 26.85 28.93 -36.64
CA ALA A 463 26.32 29.64 -35.47
C ALA A 463 27.47 29.98 -34.48
N LEU A 464 27.30 31.14 -33.85
CA LEU A 464 28.27 31.94 -33.08
C LEU A 464 28.86 31.26 -31.82
N CYS A 465 30.12 31.59 -31.54
CA CYS A 465 30.81 31.41 -30.27
C CYS A 465 30.62 32.62 -29.34
N VAL A 466 30.38 32.38 -28.04
CA VAL A 466 30.84 33.20 -26.89
C VAL A 466 31.07 32.23 -25.69
N PRO A 467 32.13 32.38 -24.86
CA PRO A 467 32.75 31.29 -24.12
C PRO A 467 32.25 31.12 -22.66
N ARG A 468 32.34 29.90 -22.12
CA ARG A 468 32.25 29.63 -20.68
C ARG A 468 33.65 29.42 -20.11
N SER A 469 33.95 30.22 -19.10
CA SER A 469 35.16 30.23 -18.29
C SER A 469 35.25 28.99 -17.41
N SER A 470 36.42 28.37 -17.43
CA SER A 470 36.84 27.26 -16.60
C SER A 470 37.19 27.74 -15.18
N VAL A 471 36.68 27.07 -14.15
CA VAL A 471 37.26 27.10 -12.80
C VAL A 471 37.58 25.66 -12.42
N CYS A 472 38.84 25.44 -12.08
CA CYS A 472 39.44 24.16 -11.75
C CYS A 472 40.23 24.38 -10.46
N VAL A 473 39.83 23.78 -9.33
CA VAL A 473 40.70 23.58 -8.16
C VAL A 473 40.26 22.35 -7.36
N SER A 474 41.10 21.31 -7.43
CA SER A 474 41.63 20.46 -6.36
C SER A 474 40.68 19.84 -5.31
N MET A 475 40.51 18.52 -5.39
CA MET A 475 40.37 17.66 -4.21
C MET A 475 41.70 16.95 -3.94
N THR A 476 42.32 17.30 -2.81
CA THR A 476 43.35 16.50 -2.14
C THR A 476 42.70 15.34 -1.38
N ARG A 477 43.49 14.28 -1.25
CA ARG A 477 43.18 12.88 -0.87
C ARG A 477 42.28 12.65 0.34
#